data_AF-A0A0L0LNA6-F1
#
_entry.id   AF-A0A0L0LNA6-F1
#
_cell.length_a   1.000
_cell.length_b   1.000
_cell.length_c   1.000
_cell.angle_alpha   90.00
_cell.angle_beta   90.00
_cell.angle_gamma   90.00
#
_symmetry.space_group_name_H-M   'P 1'
#
loop_
_entity.id
_entity.type
_entity.pdbx_description
1 polymer ?
#
loop_
_entity_poly.entity_id
_entity_poly.type
_entity_poly.pdbx_seq_one_letter_code
_entity_poly.pdbx_strand_id
1 'polypeptide(L)'
;MEHPKKERTFVIIKPDGVQRSLIGEITSRFERVGYKLCAAKLVLPTEDQCWKHYNKDDAWFLKKGTAIVEAKKAKGLPIEKEAIEYGKDIIRGAV
;
A
#
# COMPACT_ATOMS: atom_id res chain seq x y z
N MET A 1 28.16 -6.54 -12.00
CA MET A 1 26.97 -6.50 -11.13
C MET A 1 27.46 -6.21 -9.72
N GLU A 2 26.92 -5.20 -9.02
CA GLU A 2 27.31 -5.00 -7.62
C GLU A 2 26.88 -6.20 -6.78
N HIS A 3 27.68 -6.54 -5.77
CA HIS A 3 27.39 -7.65 -4.88
C HIS A 3 26.11 -7.34 -4.07
N PRO A 4 25.12 -8.27 -3.95
CA PRO A 4 23.82 -8.01 -3.29
C PRO A 4 23.90 -7.45 -1.87
N LYS A 5 25.01 -7.72 -1.15
CA LYS A 5 25.37 -7.11 0.15
C LYS A 5 25.39 -5.57 0.16
N LYS A 6 25.39 -4.91 -1.01
CA LYS A 6 25.35 -3.44 -1.12
C LYS A 6 23.97 -2.87 -1.40
N GLU A 7 22.99 -3.71 -1.72
CA GLU A 7 21.64 -3.26 -2.05
C GLU A 7 20.88 -2.84 -0.77
N ARG A 8 19.96 -1.91 -0.94
CA ARG A 8 19.01 -1.51 0.09
C ARG A 8 17.61 -1.61 -0.47
N THR A 9 16.72 -2.19 0.31
CA THR A 9 15.30 -2.25 -0.02
C THR A 9 14.50 -1.48 1.00
N PHE A 10 13.39 -0.89 0.55
CA PHE A 10 12.45 -0.18 1.39
C PHE A 10 11.27 -1.10 1.70
N VAL A 11 10.95 -1.23 2.99
CA VAL A 11 9.84 -2.04 3.49
C VAL A 11 8.88 -1.15 4.27
N ILE A 12 7.59 -1.27 3.96
CA ILE A 12 6.51 -0.60 4.71
C ILE A 12 5.72 -1.66 5.46
N ILE A 13 5.60 -1.48 6.77
CA ILE A 13 4.54 -2.12 7.55
C ILE A 13 3.31 -1.23 7.43
N LYS A 14 2.30 -1.71 6.70
CA LYS A 14 1.07 -0.96 6.40
C LYS A 14 0.23 -0.70 7.66
N PRO A 15 -0.76 0.22 7.61
CA PRO A 15 -1.60 0.54 8.76
C PRO A 15 -2.23 -0.67 9.45
N ASP A 16 -2.66 -1.68 8.69
CA ASP A 16 -3.21 -2.93 9.23
C ASP A 16 -2.19 -3.73 10.05
N GLY A 17 -0.93 -3.76 9.64
CA GLY A 17 0.15 -4.41 10.41
C GLY A 17 0.47 -3.66 11.70
N VAL A 18 0.39 -2.33 11.68
CA VAL A 18 0.57 -1.48 12.87
C VAL A 18 -0.60 -1.66 13.84
N GLN A 19 -1.85 -1.59 13.35
CA GLN A 19 -3.07 -1.77 14.15
C GLN A 19 -3.13 -3.13 14.85
N ARG A 20 -2.56 -4.16 14.23
CA ARG A 20 -2.47 -5.52 14.79
C ARG A 20 -1.23 -5.73 15.67
N SER A 21 -0.46 -4.68 15.96
CA SER A 21 0.76 -4.72 16.77
C SER A 21 1.85 -5.68 16.24
N LEU A 22 1.97 -5.82 14.91
CA LEU A 22 2.88 -6.77 14.26
C LEU A 22 4.28 -6.22 13.93
N ILE A 23 4.63 -5.01 14.39
CA ILE A 23 5.89 -4.35 14.02
C ILE A 23 7.10 -5.19 14.41
N GLY A 24 7.15 -5.66 15.66
CA GLY A 24 8.26 -6.48 16.17
C GLY A 24 8.36 -7.83 15.47
N GLU A 25 7.23 -8.52 15.29
CA GLU A 25 7.15 -9.81 14.59
C GLU A 25 7.66 -9.72 13.15
N ILE A 26 7.21 -8.70 12.40
CA ILE A 26 7.64 -8.51 11.01
C ILE A 26 9.13 -8.15 10.94
N THR A 27 9.60 -7.25 11.81
CA THR A 27 11.02 -6.84 11.84
C THR A 27 11.93 -8.03 12.17
N SER A 28 11.54 -8.84 13.16
CA SER A 28 12.30 -10.02 13.60
C SER A 28 12.50 -11.04 12.47
N ARG A 29 11.54 -11.15 11.54
CA ARG A 29 11.68 -12.05 10.38
C ARG A 29 12.82 -11.62 9.44
N PHE A 30 12.97 -10.32 9.20
CA PHE A 30 14.07 -9.81 8.38
C PHE A 30 15.42 -10.00 9.06
N GLU A 31 15.50 -9.68 10.35
CA GLU A 31 16.74 -9.83 11.13
C GLU A 31 17.17 -11.29 11.24
N ARG A 32 16.24 -12.22 11.43
CA ARG A 32 16.52 -13.67 11.53
C ARG A 32 17.12 -14.27 10.24
N VAL A 33 16.77 -13.72 9.08
CA VAL A 33 17.36 -14.13 7.79
C VAL A 33 18.76 -13.52 7.58
N GLY A 34 19.14 -12.56 8.42
CA GLY A 34 20.44 -11.88 8.37
C GLY A 34 20.42 -10.54 7.65
N TYR A 35 19.25 -9.97 7.35
CA TYR A 35 19.17 -8.60 6.85
C TYR A 35 19.48 -7.60 7.97
N LYS A 36 20.20 -6.53 7.61
CA LYS A 36 20.52 -5.44 8.54
C LYS A 36 19.50 -4.32 8.42
N LEU A 37 18.81 -4.00 9.52
CA LEU A 37 18.00 -2.79 9.61
C LEU A 37 18.90 -1.56 9.60
N CYS A 38 18.88 -0.79 8.51
CA CYS A 38 19.74 0.39 8.35
C CYS A 38 19.07 1.70 8.80
N ALA A 39 17.74 1.75 8.78
CA ALA A 39 16.95 2.92 9.18
C ALA A 39 15.50 2.48 9.46
N ALA A 40 14.82 3.21 10.34
CA ALA A 40 13.39 3.04 10.61
C ALA A 40 12.74 4.40 10.91
N LYS A 41 11.49 4.58 10.50
CA LYS A 41 10.69 5.78 10.79
C LYS A 41 9.22 5.39 10.88
N LEU A 42 8.54 5.78 11.95
CA LEU A 42 7.08 5.76 12.03
C LEU A 42 6.54 7.09 11.52
N VAL A 43 5.60 7.05 10.59
CA VAL A 43 4.98 8.26 10.00
C VAL A 43 3.49 8.07 9.86
N LEU A 44 2.76 9.18 9.94
CA LEU A 44 1.44 9.31 9.34
C LEU A 44 1.66 9.92 7.94
N PRO A 45 1.50 9.15 6.85
CA PRO A 45 1.80 9.64 5.51
C PRO A 45 0.80 10.73 5.10
N THR A 46 1.24 11.72 4.34
CA THR A 46 0.30 12.65 3.69
C THR A 46 -0.29 12.02 2.44
N GLU A 47 -1.45 12.50 2.00
CA GLU A 47 -2.06 12.05 0.74
C GLU A 47 -1.07 12.19 -0.43
N ASP A 48 -0.40 13.34 -0.57
CA ASP A 48 0.64 13.57 -1.59
C ASP A 48 1.78 12.54 -1.54
N GLN A 49 2.21 12.11 -0.35
CA GLN A 49 3.22 11.05 -0.22
C GLN A 49 2.69 9.70 -0.73
N CYS A 50 1.44 9.35 -0.44
CA CYS A 50 0.82 8.13 -0.95
C CYS A 50 0.68 8.15 -2.48
N TRP A 51 0.24 9.27 -3.06
CA TRP A 51 0.16 9.44 -4.51
C TRP A 51 1.51 9.28 -5.19
N LYS A 52 2.55 9.95 -4.67
CA LYS A 52 3.92 9.84 -5.17
C LYS A 52 4.48 8.42 -5.02
N HIS A 53 4.19 7.73 -3.92
CA HIS A 53 4.69 6.39 -3.67
C HIS A 53 4.08 5.35 -4.61
N TYR A 54 2.75 5.36 -4.77
CA TYR A 54 2.07 4.34 -5.58
C TYR A 54 2.07 4.63 -7.08
N ASN A 55 2.14 5.91 -7.46
CA ASN A 55 2.31 6.43 -8.82
C ASN A 55 1.51 5.66 -9.88
N LYS A 56 0.19 5.58 -9.70
CA LYS A 56 -0.73 4.90 -10.61
C LYS A 56 -1.33 5.90 -11.60
N ASP A 57 -1.65 5.40 -12.79
CA ASP A 57 -2.28 6.16 -13.86
C ASP A 57 -3.81 5.97 -13.89
N ASP A 58 -4.48 6.78 -14.70
CA ASP A 58 -5.93 6.76 -14.85
C ASP A 58 -6.44 5.42 -15.38
N ALA A 59 -5.67 4.76 -16.26
CA ALA A 59 -6.01 3.43 -16.77
C ALA A 59 -6.07 2.39 -15.64
N TRP A 60 -5.11 2.43 -14.71
CA TRP A 60 -5.12 1.57 -13.54
C TRP A 60 -6.29 1.87 -12.60
N PHE A 61 -6.57 3.16 -12.34
CA PHE A 61 -7.68 3.57 -11.48
C PHE A 61 -9.03 3.16 -12.05
N LEU A 62 -9.23 3.37 -13.35
CA LEU A 62 -10.46 2.96 -14.03
C LEU A 62 -10.65 1.45 -13.95
N LYS A 63 -9.60 0.66 -14.22
CA LYS A 63 -9.66 -0.80 -14.14
C LYS A 63 -10.05 -1.30 -12.75
N LYS A 64 -9.42 -0.77 -11.69
CA LYS A 64 -9.74 -1.17 -10.31
C LYS A 64 -11.10 -0.68 -9.87
N GLY A 65 -11.45 0.53 -10.27
CA GLY A 65 -12.76 1.13 -10.09
C GLY A 65 -13.89 0.29 -10.66
N THR A 66 -13.77 -0.14 -11.91
CA THR A 66 -14.75 -1.00 -12.59
C THR A 66 -14.96 -2.31 -11.85
N ALA A 67 -13.87 -2.96 -11.41
CA ALA A 67 -13.98 -4.18 -10.61
C ALA A 67 -14.71 -3.96 -9.27
N ILE A 68 -14.52 -2.81 -8.62
CA ILE A 68 -15.25 -2.45 -7.39
C ILE A 68 -16.74 -2.24 -7.69
N VAL A 69 -17.07 -1.55 -8.79
CA VAL A 69 -18.45 -1.31 -9.22
C VAL A 69 -19.16 -2.63 -9.53
N GLU A 70 -18.51 -3.54 -10.27
CA GLU A 70 -19.04 -4.87 -10.56
C GLU A 70 -19.30 -5.68 -9.28
N ALA A 71 -18.35 -5.67 -8.34
CA ALA A 71 -18.52 -6.33 -7.06
C ALA A 71 -19.65 -5.73 -6.21
N LYS A 72 -19.89 -4.42 -6.29
CA LYS A 72 -21.02 -3.76 -5.63
C LYS A 72 -22.36 -4.12 -6.27
N LYS A 73 -22.44 -4.12 -7.61
CA LYS A 73 -23.63 -4.55 -8.35
C LYS A 73 -24.03 -5.97 -7.99
N ALA A 74 -23.05 -6.90 -7.95
CA ALA A 74 -23.29 -8.28 -7.57
C ALA A 74 -23.85 -8.45 -6.14
N LYS A 75 -23.58 -7.48 -5.25
CA LYS A 75 -24.08 -7.45 -3.87
C LYS A 75 -25.35 -6.60 -3.70
N GLY A 76 -25.90 -6.05 -4.78
CA GLY A 76 -27.06 -5.15 -4.72
C GLY A 76 -26.79 -3.82 -4.00
N LEU A 77 -25.52 -3.40 -3.90
CA LEU A 77 -25.13 -2.16 -3.24
C LEU A 77 -25.23 -0.96 -4.20
N PRO A 78 -25.58 0.24 -3.70
CA PRO A 78 -25.64 1.43 -4.53
C PRO A 78 -24.26 1.83 -5.06
N ILE A 79 -24.26 2.42 -6.26
CA ILE A 79 -23.10 3.02 -6.91
C ILE A 79 -23.26 4.53 -6.77
N GLU A 80 -22.40 5.13 -5.97
CA GLU A 80 -22.52 6.54 -5.54
C GLU A 80 -21.60 7.47 -6.34
N LYS A 81 -20.64 6.91 -7.09
CA LYS A 81 -19.66 7.67 -7.86
C LYS A 81 -19.14 6.90 -9.06
N GLU A 82 -18.46 7.61 -9.94
CA GLU A 82 -17.79 7.06 -11.11
C GLU A 82 -16.74 6.01 -10.71
N ALA A 83 -16.57 5.01 -11.58
CA ALA A 83 -15.65 3.90 -11.36
C ALA A 83 -14.23 4.40 -11.00
N ILE A 84 -13.71 5.37 -11.76
CA ILE A 84 -12.36 5.91 -11.52
C ILE A 84 -12.17 6.46 -10.10
N GLU A 85 -13.19 7.07 -9.49
CA GLU A 85 -13.09 7.61 -8.14
C GLU A 85 -13.06 6.51 -7.07
N TYR A 86 -13.75 5.37 -7.30
CA TYR A 86 -13.52 4.18 -6.48
C TYR A 86 -12.10 3.63 -6.61
N GLY A 87 -11.49 3.75 -7.79
CA GLY A 87 -10.09 3.40 -8.00
C GLY A 87 -9.14 4.30 -7.20
N LYS A 88 -9.35 5.62 -7.26
CA LYS A 88 -8.51 6.62 -6.55
C LYS A 88 -8.60 6.49 -5.03
N ASP A 89 -9.76 6.10 -4.50
CA ASP A 89 -9.93 5.82 -3.07
C ASP A 89 -8.96 4.78 -2.52
N ILE A 90 -8.46 3.86 -3.35
CA ILE A 90 -7.46 2.87 -2.92
C ILE A 90 -6.21 3.55 -2.39
N ILE A 91 -5.81 4.67 -3.00
CA ILE A 91 -4.64 5.45 -2.56
C ILE A 91 -5.01 6.34 -1.38
N ARG A 92 -6.21 6.94 -1.40
CA ARG A 92 -6.71 7.77 -0.30
C ARG A 92 -6.85 6.97 1.00
N GLY A 93 -7.24 5.71 0.91
CA GLY A 93 -7.33 4.79 2.06
C GLY A 93 -5.98 4.24 2.55
N ALA A 94 -4.87 4.62 1.91
CA ALA A 94 -3.52 4.30 2.39
C ALA A 94 -2.95 5.39 3.32
N VAL A 95 -3.68 6.49 3.51
CA VAL A 95 -3.38 7.58 4.45
C VAL A 95 -3.80 7.18 5.87
#